data_AF-A0A382S1S5-F1
#
_entry.id   AF-A0A382S1S5-F1
#
_cell.length_a   1.000
_cell.length_b   1.000
_cell.length_c   1.000
_cell.angle_alpha   90.00
_cell.angle_beta   90.00
_cell.angle_gamma   90.00
#
_symmetry.space_group_name_H-M   'P 1'
#
loop_
_entity.id
_entity.type
_entity.pdbx_description
1 polymer ?
#
loop_
_entity_poly.entity_id
_entity_poly.type
_entity_poly.pdbx_seq_one_letter_code
_entity_poly.pdbx_strand_id
1 'polypeptide(L)'
;MHLKHLRPYQLHELVASGHPLLVPAGCIETHGPHMAIGHDTLIVEEICERVAARTTCAIAPSFDYGPTGYALGGPEDGTIDPDYDAFGDYVKSILRNFVEMGFRKIYVIIMHQGMGAPLALAFSKGASELSFEMVLDKGHKRGWWGDREALDKVGWSNPIDV
;
A
#
# COMPACT_ATOMS: atom_id res chain seq x y z
N MET A 1 13.44 3.50 -8.48
CA MET A 1 14.42 3.64 -7.37
C MET A 1 13.86 2.97 -6.14
N HIS A 2 14.63 2.20 -5.36
CA HIS A 2 14.09 1.64 -4.10
C HIS A 2 14.16 2.65 -2.96
N LEU A 3 13.05 2.85 -2.26
CA LEU A 3 12.95 3.73 -1.09
C LEU A 3 14.02 3.39 -0.04
N LYS A 4 14.22 2.10 0.24
CA LYS A 4 15.21 1.60 1.21
C LYS A 4 16.67 1.88 0.84
N HIS A 5 16.96 2.34 -0.37
CA HIS A 5 18.31 2.70 -0.83
C HIS A 5 18.50 4.22 -0.97
N LEU A 6 17.45 5.02 -0.75
CA LEU A 6 17.54 6.46 -0.87
C LEU A 6 18.24 7.08 0.34
N ARG A 7 19.02 8.13 0.07
CA ARG A 7 19.51 9.06 1.10
C ARG A 7 18.45 10.14 1.34
N PRO A 8 18.42 10.79 2.52
CA PRO A 8 17.40 11.79 2.85
C PRO A 8 17.20 12.90 1.79
N TYR A 9 18.29 13.41 1.19
CA TYR A 9 18.16 14.44 0.15
C TYR A 9 17.48 13.92 -1.13
N GLN A 10 17.72 12.66 -1.52
CA GLN A 10 17.08 12.04 -2.68
C GLN A 10 15.58 11.83 -2.43
N LEU A 11 15.22 11.46 -1.20
CA LEU A 11 13.81 11.39 -0.79
C LEU A 11 13.15 12.77 -0.92
N HIS A 12 13.77 13.82 -0.35
CA HIS A 12 13.24 15.19 -0.42
C HIS A 12 13.04 15.68 -1.85
N GLU A 13 14.02 15.46 -2.73
CA GLU A 13 13.92 15.79 -4.15
C GLU A 13 12.73 15.07 -4.81
N LEU A 14 12.61 13.77 -4.55
CA LEU A 14 11.58 12.94 -5.16
C LEU A 14 10.15 13.39 -4.77
N VAL A 15 9.93 13.66 -3.47
CA VAL A 15 8.61 14.11 -2.97
C VAL A 15 8.31 15.55 -3.40
N ALA A 16 9.32 16.43 -3.44
CA ALA A 16 9.16 17.81 -3.91
C ALA A 16 8.77 17.86 -5.40
N SER A 17 9.35 16.98 -6.21
CA SER A 17 9.01 16.81 -7.63
C SER A 17 7.69 16.06 -7.87
N GLY A 18 7.04 15.55 -6.82
CA GLY A 18 5.74 14.88 -6.91
C GLY A 18 5.77 13.55 -7.68
N HIS A 19 6.91 12.85 -7.63
CA HIS A 19 7.05 11.49 -8.17
C HIS A 19 6.30 10.48 -7.30
N PRO A 20 5.71 9.43 -7.89
CA PRO A 20 4.91 8.48 -7.14
C PRO A 20 5.76 7.45 -6.38
N LEU A 21 5.13 6.86 -5.36
CA LEU A 21 5.59 5.66 -4.67
C LEU A 21 4.78 4.46 -5.15
N LEU A 22 5.45 3.40 -5.57
CA LEU A 22 4.84 2.09 -5.80
C LEU A 22 5.01 1.25 -4.53
N VAL A 23 3.93 0.65 -4.05
CA VAL A 23 3.91 -0.20 -2.86
C VAL A 23 3.55 -1.62 -3.28
N PRO A 24 4.54 -2.50 -3.51
CA PRO A 24 4.28 -3.89 -3.87
C PRO A 24 3.66 -4.65 -2.68
N ALA A 25 2.59 -5.40 -2.94
CA ALA A 25 1.94 -6.23 -1.94
C ALA A 25 1.52 -7.59 -2.51
N GLY A 26 1.92 -8.64 -1.80
CA GLY A 26 1.54 -10.02 -2.07
C GLY A 26 1.41 -10.78 -0.75
N CYS A 27 1.86 -12.03 -0.73
CA CYS A 27 1.89 -12.87 0.46
C CYS A 27 2.82 -14.07 0.25
N ILE A 28 2.93 -14.90 1.29
CA ILE A 28 3.50 -16.25 1.21
C ILE A 28 2.34 -17.26 1.17
N GLU A 29 2.11 -17.87 0.00
CA GLU A 29 1.06 -18.86 -0.25
C GLU A 29 1.60 -20.01 -1.12
N THR A 30 1.24 -21.25 -0.78
CA THR A 30 1.53 -22.38 -1.67
C THR A 30 0.73 -22.27 -2.96
N HIS A 31 1.41 -22.45 -4.11
CA HIS A 31 0.76 -22.58 -5.42
C HIS A 31 1.01 -23.96 -6.05
N GLY A 32 1.18 -24.96 -5.18
CA GLY A 32 1.52 -26.33 -5.55
C GLY A 32 3.03 -26.56 -5.72
N PRO A 33 3.45 -27.82 -5.94
CA PRO A 33 4.85 -28.25 -5.77
C PRO A 33 5.82 -27.76 -6.87
N HIS A 34 5.31 -27.04 -7.86
CA HIS A 34 6.08 -26.57 -9.02
C HIS A 34 6.36 -25.06 -8.97
N MET A 35 5.85 -24.35 -7.95
CA MET A 35 5.94 -22.91 -7.80
C MET A 35 6.61 -22.55 -6.48
N ALA A 36 7.24 -21.38 -6.42
CA ALA A 36 7.75 -20.82 -5.17
C ALA A 36 6.58 -20.33 -4.30
N ILE A 37 6.68 -20.46 -2.98
CA ILE A 37 5.63 -19.99 -2.05
C ILE A 37 5.55 -18.46 -1.92
N GLY A 38 6.54 -17.73 -2.42
CA GLY A 38 6.52 -16.25 -2.47
C GLY A 38 6.15 -15.70 -3.85
N HIS A 39 5.46 -16.49 -4.68
CA HIS A 39 5.20 -16.18 -6.08
C HIS A 39 4.55 -14.81 -6.27
N ASP A 40 3.56 -14.52 -5.44
CA ASP A 40 2.80 -13.28 -5.45
C ASP A 40 3.69 -12.05 -5.29
N THR A 41 4.55 -12.04 -4.27
CA THR A 41 5.48 -10.92 -4.04
C THR A 41 6.53 -10.83 -5.14
N LEU A 42 7.09 -11.96 -5.58
CA LEU A 42 8.10 -11.99 -6.65
C LEU A 42 7.57 -11.37 -7.97
N ILE A 43 6.32 -11.65 -8.33
CA ILE A 43 5.73 -11.06 -9.54
C ILE A 43 5.52 -9.56 -9.37
N VAL A 44 4.92 -9.13 -8.25
CA VAL A 44 4.58 -7.72 -8.09
C VAL A 44 5.81 -6.83 -7.92
N GLU A 45 6.89 -7.36 -7.36
CA GLU A 45 8.21 -6.71 -7.35
C GLU A 45 8.74 -6.50 -8.78
N GLU A 46 8.74 -7.54 -9.61
CA GLU A 46 9.18 -7.44 -11.01
C GLU A 46 8.31 -6.46 -11.82
N ILE A 47 6.99 -6.42 -11.56
CA ILE A 47 6.10 -5.42 -12.16
C ILE A 47 6.53 -4.00 -11.74
N CYS A 48 6.74 -3.77 -10.44
CA CYS A 48 7.21 -2.49 -9.92
C CYS A 48 8.55 -2.08 -10.57
N GLU A 49 9.50 -2.99 -10.68
CA GLU A 49 10.80 -2.74 -11.32
C GLU A 49 10.64 -2.31 -12.77
N ARG A 50 9.81 -2.99 -13.55
CA ARG A 50 9.56 -2.65 -14.95
C ARG A 50 8.89 -1.29 -15.11
N VAL A 51 8.00 -0.91 -14.20
CA VAL A 51 7.39 0.42 -14.17
C VAL A 51 8.45 1.48 -13.85
N ALA A 52 9.29 1.22 -12.84
CA ALA A 52 10.35 2.14 -12.43
C ALA A 52 11.48 2.28 -13.47
N ALA A 53 11.68 1.28 -14.33
CA ALA A 53 12.60 1.37 -15.46
C ALA A 53 12.10 2.31 -16.57
N ARG A 54 10.80 2.60 -16.61
CA ARG A 54 10.14 3.42 -17.66
C ARG A 54 9.64 4.76 -17.16
N THR A 55 9.57 4.94 -15.83
CA THR A 55 8.99 6.12 -15.19
C THR A 55 9.79 6.49 -13.95
N THR A 56 9.87 7.78 -13.65
CA THR A 56 10.55 8.23 -12.43
C THR A 56 9.63 8.02 -11.23
N CYS A 57 9.87 6.95 -10.48
CA CYS A 57 9.16 6.61 -9.24
C CYS A 57 10.08 5.96 -8.20
N ALA A 58 9.58 5.93 -6.95
CA ALA A 58 10.14 5.11 -5.89
C ALA A 58 9.36 3.79 -5.75
N ILE A 59 10.03 2.74 -5.27
CA ILE A 59 9.44 1.45 -4.91
C ILE A 59 9.66 1.27 -3.40
N ALA A 60 8.58 1.12 -2.64
CA ALA A 60 8.62 0.82 -1.21
C ALA A 60 9.14 -0.61 -0.96
N PRO A 61 9.60 -0.95 0.26
CA PRO A 61 9.69 -2.34 0.66
C PRO A 61 8.35 -3.06 0.46
N SER A 62 8.41 -4.30 -0.02
CA SER A 62 7.24 -5.12 -0.28
C SER A 62 6.52 -5.54 0.99
N PHE A 63 5.20 -5.66 0.91
CA PHE A 63 4.43 -6.41 1.89
C PHE A 63 4.50 -7.90 1.50
N ASP A 64 5.48 -8.60 2.08
CA ASP A 64 5.73 -10.03 1.85
C ASP A 64 4.71 -10.94 2.53
N TYR A 65 3.97 -10.42 3.52
CA TYR A 65 2.97 -11.14 4.29
C TYR A 65 1.62 -10.47 4.12
N GLY A 66 0.56 -11.27 4.08
CA GLY A 66 -0.79 -10.78 3.92
C GLY A 66 -1.82 -11.90 4.02
N PRO A 67 -3.12 -11.57 4.18
CA PRO A 67 -4.20 -12.55 4.26
C PRO A 67 -4.25 -13.47 3.03
N THR A 68 -4.20 -14.77 3.28
CA THR A 68 -4.35 -15.86 2.28
C THR A 68 -5.61 -16.67 2.52
N GLY A 69 -6.15 -16.63 3.74
CA GLY A 69 -7.29 -17.44 4.17
C GLY A 69 -7.02 -18.93 4.21
N TYR A 70 -5.75 -19.34 4.11
CA TYR A 70 -5.34 -20.73 3.88
C TYR A 70 -6.18 -21.42 2.77
N ALA A 71 -6.54 -20.66 1.73
CA ALA A 71 -7.53 -21.09 0.76
C ALA A 71 -7.05 -22.27 -0.10
N LEU A 72 -5.74 -22.34 -0.39
CA LEU A 72 -5.14 -23.38 -1.21
C LEU A 72 -4.36 -24.43 -0.40
N GLY A 73 -3.68 -24.05 0.68
CA GLY A 73 -2.94 -24.97 1.54
C GLY A 73 -2.52 -24.34 2.86
N GLY A 74 -2.16 -25.18 3.83
CA GLY A 74 -1.90 -24.80 5.21
C GLY A 74 -0.43 -24.43 5.50
N PRO A 75 -0.10 -24.16 6.79
CA PRO A 75 1.27 -23.88 7.22
C PRO A 75 2.28 -24.98 6.88
N GLU A 76 1.85 -26.23 6.82
CA GLU A 76 2.65 -27.39 6.41
C GLU A 76 3.18 -27.28 4.97
N ASP A 77 2.48 -26.54 4.11
CA ASP A 77 2.88 -26.25 2.74
C ASP A 77 3.63 -24.91 2.62
N GLY A 78 3.88 -24.23 3.75
CA GLY A 78 4.59 -22.96 3.82
C GLY A 78 3.70 -21.72 3.70
N THR A 79 2.37 -21.86 3.56
CA THR A 79 1.44 -20.72 3.53
C THR A 79 1.43 -20.00 4.88
N ILE A 80 1.33 -18.66 4.84
CA ILE A 80 1.17 -17.83 6.03
C ILE A 80 -0.13 -17.04 5.90
N ASP A 81 -0.97 -17.10 6.92
CA ASP A 81 -2.18 -16.29 7.03
C ASP A 81 -2.14 -15.48 8.35
N PRO A 82 -1.76 -14.19 8.31
CA PRO A 82 -1.69 -13.36 9.51
C PRO A 82 -3.09 -13.00 10.03
N ASP A 83 -3.16 -12.53 11.27
CA ASP A 83 -4.38 -11.94 11.80
C ASP A 83 -4.82 -10.71 10.97
N TYR A 84 -6.10 -10.64 10.63
CA TYR A 84 -6.62 -9.72 9.62
C TYR A 84 -6.71 -8.29 10.17
N ASP A 85 -7.05 -8.14 11.44
CA ASP A 85 -7.13 -6.83 12.10
C ASP A 85 -5.73 -6.28 12.34
N ALA A 86 -4.82 -7.10 12.89
CA ALA A 86 -3.42 -6.72 13.07
C ALA A 86 -2.74 -6.35 11.74
N PHE A 87 -3.01 -7.10 10.68
CA PHE A 87 -2.51 -6.77 9.35
C PHE A 87 -3.10 -5.46 8.81
N GLY A 88 -4.42 -5.25 8.95
CA GLY A 88 -5.07 -4.01 8.55
C GLY A 88 -4.52 -2.77 9.28
N ASP A 89 -4.29 -2.89 10.58
CA ASP A 89 -3.66 -1.85 11.40
C ASP A 89 -2.22 -1.56 10.95
N TYR A 90 -1.45 -2.60 10.67
CA TYR A 90 -0.10 -2.47 10.13
C TYR A 90 -0.10 -1.75 8.77
N VAL A 91 -0.98 -2.15 7.85
CA VAL A 91 -1.14 -1.52 6.54
C VAL A 91 -1.44 -0.03 6.68
N LYS A 92 -2.46 0.34 7.49
CA LYS A 92 -2.80 1.76 7.70
C LYS A 92 -1.64 2.54 8.32
N SER A 93 -0.94 1.95 9.28
CA SER A 93 0.22 2.56 9.95
C SER A 93 1.35 2.87 8.96
N ILE A 94 1.69 1.92 8.09
CA ILE A 94 2.76 2.11 7.09
C ILE A 94 2.34 3.11 6.00
N LEU A 95 1.10 3.03 5.51
CA LEU A 95 0.58 4.00 4.53
C LEU A 95 0.62 5.43 5.08
N ARG A 96 0.28 5.62 6.37
CA ARG A 96 0.40 6.91 7.06
C ARG A 96 1.83 7.44 7.01
N ASN A 97 2.82 6.60 7.31
CA ASN A 97 4.21 7.03 7.28
C ASN A 97 4.68 7.41 5.86
N PHE A 98 4.22 6.73 4.80
CA PHE A 98 4.54 7.16 3.43
C PHE A 98 3.95 8.54 3.10
N VAL A 99 2.73 8.82 3.57
CA VAL A 99 2.15 10.16 3.41
C VAL A 99 2.92 11.22 4.22
N GLU A 100 3.32 10.89 5.45
CA GLU A 100 4.14 11.77 6.31
C GLU A 100 5.54 12.02 5.75
N MET A 101 6.12 11.07 4.99
CA MET A 101 7.35 11.28 4.21
C MET A 101 7.18 12.30 3.08
N GLY A 102 5.94 12.68 2.74
CA GLY A 102 5.61 13.70 1.74
C GLY A 102 5.11 13.15 0.41
N PHE A 103 4.92 11.83 0.27
CA PHE A 103 4.33 11.25 -0.94
C PHE A 103 2.86 11.66 -1.09
N ARG A 104 2.50 12.14 -2.29
CA ARG A 104 1.12 12.54 -2.63
C ARG A 104 0.46 11.64 -3.69
N LYS A 105 1.21 10.68 -4.22
CA LYS A 105 0.76 9.68 -5.21
C LYS A 105 1.37 8.35 -4.81
N ILE A 106 0.57 7.50 -4.20
CA ILE A 106 0.96 6.18 -3.70
C ILE A 106 0.08 5.17 -4.44
N TYR A 107 0.70 4.23 -5.12
CA TYR A 107 0.01 3.15 -5.83
C TYR A 107 0.36 1.85 -5.14
N VAL A 108 -0.60 1.25 -4.43
CA VAL A 108 -0.47 -0.12 -3.93
C VAL A 108 -0.71 -1.05 -5.11
N ILE A 109 0.28 -1.86 -5.45
CA ILE A 109 0.17 -2.83 -6.53
C ILE A 109 0.01 -4.19 -5.86
N ILE A 110 -1.11 -4.85 -6.13
CA ILE A 110 -1.49 -6.10 -5.47
C ILE A 110 -1.41 -7.26 -6.45
N MET A 111 -0.74 -8.32 -6.04
CA MET A 111 -0.83 -9.64 -6.65
C MET A 111 -1.23 -10.65 -5.58
N HIS A 112 -2.52 -10.97 -5.49
CA HIS A 112 -3.09 -12.09 -4.71
C HIS A 112 -4.62 -12.10 -4.82
N GLN A 113 -5.25 -13.24 -5.13
CA GLN A 113 -6.71 -13.55 -5.11
C GLN A 113 -7.73 -12.61 -5.82
N GLY A 114 -7.39 -11.35 -6.11
CA GLY A 114 -8.25 -10.33 -6.72
C GLY A 114 -8.62 -9.18 -5.77
N MET A 115 -9.14 -8.07 -6.33
CA MET A 115 -9.40 -6.83 -5.57
C MET A 115 -10.54 -6.93 -4.54
N GLY A 116 -11.40 -7.95 -4.63
CA GLY A 116 -12.43 -8.24 -3.64
C GLY A 116 -11.98 -9.17 -2.51
N ALA A 117 -10.71 -9.61 -2.52
CA ALA A 117 -10.17 -10.55 -1.56
C ALA A 117 -9.61 -9.84 -0.31
N PRO A 118 -9.39 -10.56 0.81
CA PRO A 118 -9.02 -9.94 2.08
C PRO A 118 -7.76 -9.07 2.05
N LEU A 119 -6.72 -9.46 1.31
CA LEU A 119 -5.51 -8.63 1.15
C LEU A 119 -5.84 -7.25 0.57
N ALA A 120 -6.52 -7.23 -0.59
CA ALA A 120 -6.88 -5.99 -1.26
C ALA A 120 -7.89 -5.15 -0.47
N LEU A 121 -8.83 -5.79 0.22
CA LEU A 121 -9.78 -5.10 1.10
C LEU A 121 -9.08 -4.47 2.30
N ALA A 122 -8.04 -5.08 2.87
CA ALA A 122 -7.27 -4.51 3.96
C ALA A 122 -6.57 -3.21 3.52
N PHE A 123 -5.91 -3.20 2.36
CA PHE A 123 -5.33 -1.99 1.79
C PHE A 123 -6.38 -0.93 1.45
N SER A 124 -7.48 -1.34 0.80
CA SER A 124 -8.56 -0.41 0.42
C SER A 124 -9.20 0.26 1.63
N LYS A 125 -9.46 -0.51 2.70
CA LYS A 125 -9.96 -0.02 3.98
C LYS A 125 -8.95 0.92 4.63
N GLY A 126 -7.70 0.50 4.78
CA GLY A 126 -6.64 1.28 5.41
C GLY A 126 -6.40 2.63 4.71
N ALA A 127 -6.33 2.62 3.37
CA ALA A 127 -6.21 3.83 2.56
C ALA A 127 -7.41 4.78 2.75
N SER A 128 -8.63 4.22 2.71
CA SER A 128 -9.86 5.00 2.89
C SER A 128 -9.92 5.63 4.29
N GLU A 129 -9.75 4.85 5.35
CA GLU A 129 -9.75 5.34 6.73
C GLU A 129 -8.71 6.44 6.95
N LEU A 130 -7.47 6.20 6.51
CA LEU A 130 -6.38 7.16 6.64
C LEU A 130 -6.70 8.49 5.97
N SER A 131 -7.27 8.46 4.76
CA SER A 131 -7.61 9.68 4.04
C SER A 131 -8.58 10.56 4.86
N PHE A 132 -9.60 9.97 5.48
CA PHE A 132 -10.56 10.71 6.32
C PHE A 132 -9.94 11.17 7.64
N GLU A 133 -9.15 10.31 8.29
CA GLU A 133 -8.43 10.63 9.53
C GLU A 133 -7.54 11.86 9.32
N MET A 134 -6.78 11.92 8.22
CA MET A 134 -5.88 13.03 7.91
C MET A 134 -6.58 14.39 7.79
N VAL A 135 -7.85 14.42 7.35
CA VAL A 135 -8.61 15.67 7.32
C VAL A 135 -8.93 16.14 8.73
N LEU A 136 -9.30 15.21 9.62
CA LEU A 136 -9.57 15.54 11.01
C LEU A 136 -8.28 15.94 11.74
N ASP A 137 -7.16 15.28 11.47
CA ASP A 137 -5.83 15.59 12.03
C ASP A 137 -5.36 17.01 11.69
N LYS A 138 -5.78 17.53 10.53
CA LYS A 138 -5.54 18.94 10.12
C LYS A 138 -6.45 19.96 10.84
N GLY A 139 -7.31 19.50 11.75
CA GLY A 139 -8.21 20.35 12.54
C GLY A 139 -9.51 20.72 11.83
N HIS A 140 -9.86 20.07 10.70
CA HIS A 140 -11.15 20.29 10.06
C HIS A 140 -12.29 19.71 10.90
N LYS A 141 -13.44 20.40 10.90
CA LYS A 141 -14.63 19.97 11.67
C LYS A 141 -15.19 18.65 11.14
N ARG A 142 -15.81 17.86 12.03
CA ARG A 142 -16.67 16.75 11.60
C ARG A 142 -17.83 17.28 10.76
N GLY A 143 -18.25 16.52 9.75
CA GLY A 143 -19.26 16.95 8.78
C GLY A 143 -18.73 17.87 7.68
N TRP A 144 -17.40 18.04 7.55
CA TRP A 144 -16.76 18.84 6.50
C TRP A 144 -17.21 18.45 5.08
N TRP A 145 -17.51 17.18 4.83
CA TRP A 145 -17.94 16.71 3.50
C TRP A 145 -19.30 17.26 3.08
N GLY A 146 -20.21 17.46 4.03
CA GLY A 146 -21.56 17.99 3.77
C GLY A 146 -21.62 19.52 3.68
N ASP A 147 -20.54 20.20 4.02
CA ASP A 147 -20.44 21.66 4.02
C ASP A 147 -19.54 22.11 2.87
N ARG A 148 -20.10 22.81 1.88
CA ARG A 148 -19.35 23.21 0.67
C ARG A 148 -18.13 24.07 0.98
N GLU A 149 -18.25 25.01 1.91
CA GLU A 149 -17.15 25.91 2.27
C GLU A 149 -16.02 25.13 2.98
N ALA A 150 -16.39 24.17 3.83
CA ALA A 150 -15.43 23.29 4.47
C ALA A 150 -14.78 22.32 3.47
N LEU A 151 -15.54 21.74 2.55
CA LEU A 151 -15.04 20.83 1.52
C LEU A 151 -14.02 21.52 0.60
N ASP A 152 -14.30 22.74 0.15
CA ASP A 152 -13.38 23.52 -0.67
C ASP A 152 -12.07 23.83 0.08
N LYS A 153 -12.16 24.15 1.39
CA LYS A 153 -10.99 24.37 2.25
C LYS A 153 -10.17 23.11 2.52
N VAL A 154 -10.81 21.95 2.59
CA VAL A 154 -10.13 20.66 2.76
C VAL A 154 -9.29 20.33 1.53
N GLY A 155 -9.75 20.69 0.32
CA GLY A 155 -9.06 20.36 -0.93
C GLY A 155 -8.90 18.85 -1.09
N TRP A 156 -9.98 18.11 -0.84
CA TRP A 156 -9.94 16.66 -0.67
C TRP A 156 -9.33 15.94 -1.87
N SER A 157 -8.36 15.06 -1.59
CA SER A 157 -7.85 14.05 -2.50
C SER A 157 -7.36 12.86 -1.70
N ASN A 158 -7.57 11.65 -2.21
CA ASN A 158 -6.96 10.46 -1.63
C ASN A 158 -5.58 10.26 -2.31
N PRO A 159 -4.46 10.37 -1.57
CA PRO A 159 -3.14 10.18 -2.16
C PRO A 159 -2.80 8.71 -2.43
N ILE A 160 -3.63 7.76 -1.97
CA ILE A 160 -3.39 6.32 -2.06
C ILE A 160 -4.44 5.68 -2.98
N ASP A 161 -3.95 5.00 -4.01
CA ASP A 161 -4.72 4.20 -4.96
C ASP A 161 -4.34 2.73 -4.77
N VAL A 162 -5.33 1.83 -4.71
CA VAL A 162 -5.17 0.40 -4.39
C VAL A 162 -5.73 -0.45 -5.51
#